data_AF-A0A9J6G543-F1
#
_entry.id   AF-A0A9J6G543-F1
#
_cell.length_a   1.000
_cell.length_b   1.000
_cell.length_c   1.000
_cell.angle_alpha   90.00
_cell.angle_beta   90.00
_cell.angle_gamma   90.00
#
_symmetry.space_group_name_H-M   'P 1'
#
loop_
_entity.id
_entity.type
_entity.pdbx_description
1 polymer ?
#
loop_
_entity_poly.entity_id
_entity_poly.type
_entity_poly.pdbx_seq_one_letter_code
_entity_poly.pdbx_strand_id
1 'polypeptide(L)' 'MVMIDVACNFSLDSILPRHCNDLKHAGQDTSGVYRIFHKEAGSSGQRVYCDMDTDGGGWTVRPPV' A
#
# COMPACT_ATOMS: atom_id res chain seq x y z
N MET A 1 13.67 23.58 5.93
CA MET A 1 12.49 23.65 6.83
C MET A 1 11.34 22.89 6.15
N VAL A 2 11.58 21.61 5.84
CA VAL A 2 10.87 20.45 6.41
C VAL A 2 9.36 20.49 6.18
N MET A 3 8.92 19.89 5.07
CA MET A 3 7.61 19.22 4.95
C MET A 3 7.87 17.83 4.39
N ILE A 4 8.85 17.15 4.97
CA ILE A 4 8.73 15.73 5.07
C ILE A 4 8.48 15.53 6.55
N ASP A 5 7.30 15.08 6.90
CA ASP A 5 7.14 14.32 8.11
C ASP A 5 7.93 13.00 7.89
N VAL A 6 9.27 13.06 7.79
CA VAL A 6 10.15 11.86 7.87
C VAL A 6 10.16 11.46 9.33
N ALA A 7 9.01 11.01 9.80
CA ALA A 7 8.89 10.16 10.96
C ALA A 7 8.21 8.87 10.53
N CYS A 8 8.79 8.20 9.54
CA CYS A 8 9.03 6.76 9.66
C CYS A 8 10.51 6.55 9.35
N ASN A 9 11.33 6.78 10.39
CA ASN A 9 12.73 6.42 10.55
C ASN A 9 13.35 5.53 9.42
N PHE A 10 14.42 6.03 8.80
CA PHE A 10 15.60 5.26 8.37
C PHE A 10 15.39 3.75 8.14
N SER A 11 14.93 3.34 6.94
CA SER A 11 15.13 2.01 6.32
C SER A 11 14.42 1.97 4.96
N LEU A 12 15.12 1.58 3.89
CA LEU A 12 14.59 1.44 2.52
C LEU A 12 13.49 0.36 2.38
N ASP A 13 13.08 -0.29 3.48
CA ASP A 13 11.93 -1.19 3.59
C ASP A 13 10.58 -0.44 3.70
N SER A 14 10.61 0.87 4.03
CA SER A 14 9.40 1.66 4.31
C SER A 14 8.83 2.40 3.09
N ILE A 15 9.44 2.26 1.91
CA ILE A 15 8.98 2.90 0.66
C ILE A 15 7.91 2.06 -0.04
N LEU A 16 7.85 0.76 0.27
CA LEU A 16 6.95 -0.17 -0.39
C LEU A 16 5.62 -0.26 0.37
N PRO A 17 4.48 -0.09 -0.32
CA PRO A 17 3.18 -0.14 0.33
C PRO A 17 2.93 -1.55 0.89
N ARG A 18 2.64 -1.65 2.19
CA ARG A 18 2.32 -2.93 2.84
C ARG A 18 0.85 -3.26 2.67
N HIS A 19 0.01 -2.24 2.55
CA HIS A 19 -1.44 -2.34 2.41
C HIS A 19 -1.99 -1.37 1.35
N CYS A 20 -3.18 -1.64 0.83
CA CYS A 20 -3.88 -0.74 -0.09
C CYS A 20 -4.13 0.65 0.54
N ASN A 21 -4.26 0.73 1.87
CA ASN A 21 -4.37 2.00 2.57
C ASN A 21 -3.09 2.86 2.47
N ASP A 22 -1.91 2.24 2.41
CA ASP A 22 -0.65 2.97 2.22
C ASP A 22 -0.60 3.62 0.83
N LEU A 23 -1.10 2.91 -0.18
CA LEU A 23 -1.27 3.44 -1.53
C LEU A 23 -2.23 4.64 -1.53
N LYS A 24 -3.37 4.52 -0.83
CA LYS A 24 -4.35 5.61 -0.71
C LYS A 24 -3.74 6.87 -0.09
N HIS A 25 -2.99 6.73 1.01
CA HIS A 25 -2.27 7.85 1.63
C HIS A 25 -1.14 8.40 0.75
N ALA A 26 -0.55 7.58 -0.11
CA ALA A 26 0.42 8.02 -1.12
C ALA A 26 -0.24 8.74 -2.32
N GLY A 27 -1.56 8.92 -2.32
CA GLY A 27 -2.32 9.59 -3.38
C GLY A 27 -2.73 8.66 -4.53
N GLN A 28 -2.74 7.34 -4.33
CA GLN A 28 -3.37 6.43 -5.28
C GLN A 28 -4.86 6.31 -5.02
N ASP A 29 -5.64 6.93 -5.90
CA ASP A 29 -7.09 7.03 -5.79
C ASP A 29 -7.85 6.12 -6.75
N THR A 30 -7.16 5.32 -7.57
CA THR A 30 -7.81 4.45 -8.56
C THR A 30 -7.84 2.99 -8.11
N SER A 31 -8.99 2.34 -8.23
CA SER A 31 -9.08 0.90 -7.98
C SER A 31 -8.33 0.09 -9.03
N GLY A 32 -7.66 -0.99 -8.59
CA GLY A 32 -6.85 -1.80 -9.49
C GLY A 32 -6.00 -2.86 -8.80
N VAL A 33 -5.24 -3.62 -9.57
CA VAL A 33 -4.31 -4.60 -9.02
C VAL A 33 -2.98 -3.92 -8.71
N TYR A 34 -2.61 -3.89 -7.45
CA TYR A 34 -1.34 -3.34 -6.97
C TYR A 34 -0.49 -4.42 -6.31
N ARG A 35 0.82 -4.14 -6.22
CA ARG A 35 1.77 -5.02 -5.54
C ARG A 35 2.08 -4.48 -4.16
N ILE A 36 1.73 -5.25 -3.14
CA ILE A 36 1.95 -4.90 -1.73
C ILE A 36 3.02 -5.81 -1.10
N PHE A 37 3.74 -5.30 -0.11
CA PHE A 37 4.91 -5.95 0.50
C PHE A 37 4.70 -6.22 1.99
N HIS A 38 3.66 -6.97 2.32
CA HIS A 38 3.44 -7.42 3.69
C HIS A 38 4.37 -8.58 4.06
N LYS A 39 4.41 -8.93 5.36
CA LYS A 39 5.37 -9.88 5.93
C LYS A 39 5.38 -11.25 5.24
N GLU A 40 4.21 -11.77 4.86
CA GLU A 40 4.06 -13.08 4.22
C GLU A 40 4.47 -13.07 2.73
N ALA A 41 4.31 -11.93 2.04
CA ALA A 41 4.71 -11.78 0.65
C ALA A 41 6.23 -11.69 0.44
N GLY A 42 6.97 -11.35 1.51
CA GLY A 42 8.41 -11.13 1.47
C GLY A 42 8.83 -10.10 0.43
N SER A 43 10.06 -10.22 -0.07
CA SER A 43 10.65 -9.28 -1.04
C SER A 43 10.02 -9.37 -2.44
N SER A 44 9.30 -10.45 -2.75
CA SER A 44 8.57 -10.58 -4.03
C SER A 44 7.35 -9.66 -4.12
N GLY A 45 6.74 -9.35 -2.96
CA GLY A 45 5.44 -8.70 -2.89
C GLY A 45 4.31 -9.60 -3.41
N GLN A 46 3.09 -9.30 -3.01
CA GLN A 46 1.88 -9.99 -3.47
C GLN A 46 1.05 -9.02 -4.30
N ARG A 47 0.54 -9.51 -5.44
CA ARG A 47 -0.46 -8.78 -6.22
C ARG A 47 -1.83 -8.97 -5.58
N VAL A 48 -2.47 -7.88 -5.20
CA VAL A 48 -3.81 -7.84 -4.63
C VAL A 48 -4.64 -6.81 -5.38
N TYR A 49 -5.96 -6.99 -5.38
CA TYR A 49 -6.84 -5.93 -5.87
C TYR A 49 -7.07 -4.93 -4.72
N CYS A 50 -6.73 -3.67 -4.97
CA CYS A 50 -7.03 -2.56 -4.09
C CYS A 50 -8.26 -1.83 -4.61
N ASP A 51 -9.27 -1.73 -3.76
CA ASP A 51 -10.44 -0.90 -4.00
C ASP A 51 -10.22 0.46 -3.33
N MET A 52 -10.12 1.51 -4.16
CA MET A 52 -9.87 2.89 -3.76
C MET A 52 -11.11 3.77 -3.86
N ASP A 53 -12.22 3.21 -4.34
CA ASP A 53 -13.46 3.90 -4.66
C ASP A 53 -14.53 3.67 -3.58
N THR A 54 -14.63 2.45 -3.04
CA THR A 54 -15.65 2.07 -2.06
C THR A 54 -15.33 2.60 -0.67
N ASP A 55 -16.31 3.25 -0.02
CA ASP A 55 -16.23 3.68 1.39
C ASP A 55 -14.94 4.44 1.76
N GLY A 56 -14.51 5.35 0.89
CA GLY A 56 -13.29 6.13 1.08
C GLY A 56 -11.99 5.43 0.65
N GLY A 57 -12.06 4.20 0.16
CA GLY A 57 -10.95 3.48 -0.47
C GLY A 57 -9.94 2.87 0.50
N GLY A 58 -8.84 2.34 -0.05
CA GLY A 58 -7.76 1.71 0.73
C GLY A 58 -8.04 0.25 1.11
N TRP A 59 -9.06 -0.37 0.51
CA TRP A 59 -9.47 -1.74 0.83
C TRP A 59 -8.61 -2.76 0.09
N THR A 60 -8.11 -3.74 0.85
CA THR A 60 -7.41 -4.90 0.26
C THR A 60 -8.42 -6.01 0.03
N VAL A 61 -8.74 -6.29 -1.22
CA VAL A 61 -9.66 -7.37 -1.60
C VAL A 61 -8.86 -8.66 -1.76
N ARG A 62 -9.24 -9.70 -1.02
CA ARG A 62 -8.56 -11.00 -1.09
C ARG A 62 -8.70 -11.60 -2.50
N PRO A 63 -7.60 -12.07 -3.11
CA PRO A 63 -7.69 -12.97 -4.24
C PRO A 63 -8.52 -14.20 -3.83
N PRO A 64 -9.39 -14.74 -4.71
CA PRO A 64 -10.02 -16.04 -4.47
C PRO A 64 -8.94 -17.07 -4.17
N VAL A 65 -9.16 -17.87 -3.12
CA VAL A 65 -8.29 -19.00 -2.76
C VAL A 65 -8.36 -20.11 -3.80
#